data_AF-A0A1B6M4T7-F1
#
_entry.id   AF-A0A1B6M4T7-F1
#
_cell.length_a   1.000
_cell.length_b   1.000
_cell.length_c   1.000
_cell.angle_alpha   90.00
_cell.angle_beta   90.00
_cell.angle_gamma   90.00
#
_symmetry.space_group_name_H-M   'P 1'
#
loop_
_entity.id
_entity.type
_entity.pdbx_description
1 polymer ?
#
loop_
_entity_poly.entity_id
_entity_poly.type
_entity_poly.pdbx_seq_one_letter_code
_entity_poly.pdbx_strand_id
1 'polypeptide(L)'
;AAASCYIDLIVKESDNNVKLIVLDRLIALKEHPAQERVLQDLVMDILRVLASPDLEVRKKTLNLAMELVSSRNIQEMVLVLKKEVTKTHNTGEHEDTGKYRQLLVRTLHSCCIKFPDVAATVIPVLMEFLSDTNEIAAADVLIFVREAIQKFDSLRPLILERLLDAFATIKSVKVHRAALWILGEYTTSAEDIQTVMSQVRQTLGEIPLVEDEMKRVSGEKVEEEAAPGPSSAVTKLVTSDGTYATQSAFNTTYTSSKKGEMRPPLRQYLMDGD
;
A
#
# COMPACT_ATOMS: atom_id res chain seq x y z
N ALA A 1 3.40 10.93 37.00
CA ALA A 1 3.75 9.78 37.86
C ALA A 1 2.87 8.56 37.53
N ALA A 2 1.59 8.54 37.91
CA ALA A 2 0.72 7.37 37.67
C ALA A 2 0.57 7.00 36.17
N ALA A 3 0.33 7.98 35.29
CA ALA A 3 0.21 7.74 33.85
C ALA A 3 1.48 7.11 33.24
N SER A 4 2.66 7.65 33.59
CA SER A 4 3.96 7.11 33.14
C SER A 4 4.17 5.67 33.63
N CYS A 5 3.81 5.36 34.88
CA CYS A 5 3.89 3.99 35.39
C CYS A 5 2.96 3.03 34.63
N TYR A 6 1.75 3.46 34.27
CA TYR A 6 0.83 2.66 33.47
C TYR A 6 1.38 2.40 32.06
N ILE A 7 1.96 3.42 31.42
CA ILE A 7 2.59 3.26 30.09
C ILE A 7 3.77 2.28 30.17
N ASP A 8 4.66 2.46 31.16
CA ASP A 8 5.79 1.56 31.37
C ASP A 8 5.36 0.11 31.64
N LEU A 9 4.24 -0.06 32.36
CA LEU A 9 3.64 -1.37 32.60
C LEU A 9 3.16 -1.99 31.27
N ILE A 10 2.37 -1.27 30.47
CA ILE A 10 1.85 -1.77 29.18
C ILE A 10 2.99 -2.21 28.25
N VAL A 11 4.07 -1.43 28.20
CA VAL A 11 5.21 -1.71 27.30
C VAL A 11 5.99 -2.94 27.73
N LYS A 12 6.09 -3.22 29.04
CA LYS A 12 6.87 -4.35 29.59
C LYS A 12 6.07 -5.64 29.68
N GLU A 13 4.77 -5.55 29.88
CA GLU A 13 3.90 -6.71 30.03
C GLU A 13 3.79 -7.52 28.73
N SER A 14 3.73 -8.84 28.85
CA SER A 14 3.54 -9.73 27.69
C SER A 14 2.07 -10.09 27.44
N ASP A 15 1.23 -10.06 28.49
CA ASP A 15 -0.18 -10.46 28.39
C ASP A 15 -1.03 -9.34 27.76
N ASN A 16 -1.65 -9.64 26.62
CA ASN A 16 -2.51 -8.71 25.90
C ASN A 16 -3.74 -8.29 26.72
N ASN A 17 -4.30 -9.17 27.56
CA ASN A 17 -5.43 -8.82 28.41
C ASN A 17 -5.03 -7.77 29.45
N VAL A 18 -3.84 -7.93 30.06
CA VAL A 18 -3.30 -6.93 31.00
C VAL A 18 -3.10 -5.60 30.29
N LYS A 19 -2.53 -5.60 29.07
CA LYS A 19 -2.39 -4.37 28.26
C LYS A 19 -3.73 -3.70 28.00
N LEU A 20 -4.76 -4.46 27.61
CA LEU A 20 -6.09 -3.93 27.34
C LEU A 20 -6.74 -3.31 28.58
N ILE A 21 -6.60 -3.95 29.75
CA ILE A 21 -7.10 -3.44 31.03
C ILE A 21 -6.37 -2.15 31.42
N VAL A 22 -5.05 -2.09 31.28
CA VAL A 22 -4.29 -0.88 31.63
C VAL A 22 -4.59 0.26 30.64
N LEU A 23 -4.81 -0.04 29.36
CA LEU A 23 -5.30 0.93 28.38
C LEU A 23 -6.69 1.48 28.75
N ASP A 24 -7.62 0.65 29.23
CA ASP A 24 -8.91 1.15 29.75
C ASP A 24 -8.73 2.11 30.92
N ARG A 25 -7.77 1.83 31.80
CA ARG A 25 -7.44 2.75 32.89
C ARG A 25 -6.89 4.07 32.36
N LEU A 26 -6.00 4.05 31.37
CA LEU A 26 -5.50 5.28 30.74
C LEU A 26 -6.62 6.09 30.07
N ILE A 27 -7.54 5.43 29.38
CA ILE A 27 -8.72 6.08 28.77
C ILE A 27 -9.62 6.69 29.86
N ALA A 28 -9.85 5.98 30.96
CA ALA A 28 -10.63 6.51 32.07
C ALA A 28 -9.96 7.71 32.74
N LEU A 29 -8.62 7.75 32.83
CA LEU A 29 -7.88 8.90 33.37
C LEU A 29 -8.03 10.14 32.47
N LYS A 30 -8.11 9.96 31.16
CA LYS A 30 -8.32 11.06 30.20
C LYS A 30 -9.63 11.83 30.48
N GLU A 31 -10.65 11.20 31.04
CA GLU A 31 -11.93 11.87 31.39
C GLU A 31 -11.77 12.98 32.46
N HIS A 32 -10.62 13.03 33.16
CA HIS A 32 -10.29 14.11 34.08
C HIS A 32 -9.41 15.18 33.40
N PRO A 33 -9.86 16.45 33.28
CA PRO A 33 -9.14 17.49 32.52
C PRO A 33 -7.69 17.75 32.96
N ALA A 34 -7.40 17.58 34.26
CA ALA A 34 -6.04 17.73 34.78
C ALA A 34 -5.11 16.59 34.32
N GLN A 35 -5.65 15.38 34.19
CA GLN A 35 -4.91 14.19 33.77
C GLN A 35 -4.83 14.12 32.24
N GLU A 36 -5.84 14.61 31.52
CA GLU A 36 -5.82 14.75 30.06
C GLU A 36 -4.58 15.54 29.60
N ARG A 37 -4.30 16.70 30.21
CA ARG A 37 -3.12 17.51 29.88
C ARG A 37 -1.81 16.72 30.06
N VAL A 38 -1.71 15.94 31.13
CA VAL A 38 -0.54 15.08 31.38
C VAL A 38 -0.45 13.97 30.32
N LEU A 39 -1.57 13.40 29.89
CA LEU A 39 -1.59 12.38 28.84
C LEU A 39 -1.24 12.95 27.45
N GLN A 40 -1.61 14.21 27.17
CA GLN A 40 -1.22 14.90 25.94
C GLN A 40 0.30 15.06 25.82
N ASP A 41 0.98 15.31 26.94
CA ASP A 41 2.44 15.38 27.01
C ASP A 41 3.10 13.99 26.87
N LEU A 42 2.35 12.91 27.13
CA LEU A 42 2.82 11.53 27.09
C LEU A 42 2.38 10.76 25.82
N VAL A 43 1.81 11.42 24.80
CA VAL A 43 1.33 10.76 23.57
C VAL A 43 2.41 9.92 22.90
N MET A 44 3.64 10.43 22.84
CA MET A 44 4.75 9.71 22.21
C MET A 44 5.13 8.45 23.00
N ASP A 45 5.06 8.51 24.33
CA ASP A 45 5.26 7.35 25.20
C ASP A 45 4.13 6.34 25.03
N ILE A 46 2.87 6.79 24.91
CA ILE A 46 1.72 5.92 24.64
C ILE A 46 1.89 5.20 23.29
N LEU A 47 2.39 5.88 22.25
CA LEU A 47 2.61 5.27 20.94
C LEU A 47 3.67 4.15 20.95
N ARG A 48 4.52 4.05 21.98
CA ARG A 48 5.45 2.92 22.14
C ARG A 48 4.72 1.58 22.30
N VAL A 49 3.46 1.61 22.72
CA VAL A 49 2.60 0.42 22.86
C VAL A 49 2.31 -0.25 21.50
N LEU A 50 2.47 0.47 20.38
CA LEU A 50 2.29 -0.10 19.02
C LEU A 50 3.26 -1.24 18.70
N ALA A 51 4.37 -1.36 19.45
CA ALA A 51 5.27 -2.51 19.39
C ALA A 51 4.59 -3.85 19.76
N SER A 52 3.44 -3.82 20.44
CA SER A 52 2.63 -5.02 20.69
C SER A 52 2.17 -5.64 19.36
N PRO A 53 2.26 -6.96 19.16
CA PRO A 53 1.78 -7.60 17.93
C PRO A 53 0.24 -7.66 17.85
N ASP A 54 -0.44 -7.51 18.99
CA ASP A 54 -1.89 -7.61 19.11
C ASP A 54 -2.62 -6.43 18.44
N LEU A 55 -3.55 -6.76 17.54
CA LEU A 55 -4.30 -5.77 16.75
C LEU A 55 -5.27 -4.96 17.62
N GLU A 56 -5.87 -5.55 18.65
CA GLU A 56 -6.83 -4.84 19.51
C GLU A 56 -6.11 -3.82 20.40
N VAL A 57 -4.96 -4.20 20.96
CA VAL A 57 -4.06 -3.29 21.70
C VAL A 57 -3.63 -2.13 20.80
N ARG A 58 -3.22 -2.40 19.55
CA ARG A 58 -2.84 -1.36 18.57
C ARG A 58 -4.01 -0.42 18.26
N LYS A 59 -5.20 -0.96 17.97
CA LYS A 59 -6.42 -0.19 17.68
C LYS A 59 -6.78 0.74 18.83
N LYS A 60 -6.80 0.22 20.05
CA LYS A 60 -7.15 0.99 21.26
C LYS A 60 -6.10 2.08 21.56
N THR A 61 -4.82 1.77 21.37
CA THR A 61 -3.73 2.74 21.50
C THR A 61 -3.86 3.88 20.49
N LEU A 62 -4.13 3.58 19.21
CA LEU A 62 -4.29 4.60 18.17
C LEU A 62 -5.53 5.48 18.40
N ASN A 63 -6.63 4.89 18.87
CA ASN A 63 -7.84 5.66 19.24
C ASN A 63 -7.53 6.64 20.38
N LEU A 64 -6.87 6.19 21.45
CA LEU A 64 -6.46 7.05 22.55
C LEU A 64 -5.51 8.16 22.07
N ALA A 65 -4.52 7.82 21.25
CA ALA A 65 -3.59 8.80 20.69
C ALA A 65 -4.30 9.86 19.84
N MET A 66 -5.30 9.48 19.04
CA MET A 66 -6.10 10.41 18.22
C MET A 66 -6.99 11.36 19.04
N GLU A 67 -7.37 10.97 20.25
CA GLU A 67 -8.08 11.83 21.19
C GLU A 67 -7.14 12.82 21.88
N LEU A 68 -5.91 12.40 22.17
CA LEU A 68 -4.90 13.21 22.87
C LEU A 68 -4.04 14.08 21.93
N VAL A 69 -4.05 13.83 20.62
CA VAL A 69 -3.22 14.58 19.67
C VAL A 69 -3.66 16.04 19.56
N SER A 70 -2.67 16.93 19.50
CA SER A 70 -2.80 18.38 19.38
C SER A 70 -1.80 18.92 18.36
N SER A 71 -1.90 20.21 18.04
CA SER A 71 -0.96 20.90 17.15
C SER A 71 0.50 20.82 17.62
N ARG A 72 0.74 20.53 18.90
CA ARG A 72 2.09 20.47 19.49
C ARG A 72 2.80 19.15 19.20
N ASN A 73 2.06 18.04 19.10
CA ASN A 73 2.62 16.69 19.02
C ASN A 73 2.27 15.96 17.70
N ILE A 74 1.38 16.53 16.86
CA ILE A 74 0.94 15.91 15.62
C ILE A 74 2.09 15.58 14.66
N GLN A 75 3.08 16.47 14.51
CA GLN A 75 4.22 16.27 13.61
C GLN A 75 5.02 15.02 14.02
N GLU A 76 5.23 14.84 15.33
CA GLU A 76 5.95 13.69 15.88
C GLU A 76 5.11 12.40 15.82
N MET A 77 3.80 12.49 16.10
CA MET A 77 2.88 11.36 15.95
C MET A 77 2.85 10.86 14.50
N VAL A 78 2.74 11.75 13.51
CA VAL A 78 2.78 11.38 12.09
C VAL A 78 4.11 10.72 11.74
N LEU A 79 5.22 11.21 12.28
CA LEU A 79 6.53 10.58 12.06
C LEU A 79 6.57 9.13 12.59
N VAL A 80 5.99 8.87 13.76
CA VAL A 80 5.88 7.50 14.31
C VAL A 80 4.97 6.64 13.45
N LEU A 81 3.80 7.14 13.05
CA LEU A 81 2.88 6.40 12.19
C LEU A 81 3.52 6.06 10.83
N LYS A 82 4.24 7.00 10.20
CA LYS A 82 4.99 6.74 8.95
C LYS A 82 6.01 5.61 9.15
N LYS A 83 6.72 5.58 10.28
CA LYS A 83 7.67 4.49 10.59
C LYS A 83 6.97 3.15 10.77
N GLU A 84 5.84 3.11 11.48
CA GLU A 84 5.04 1.87 11.64
C GLU A 84 4.55 1.36 10.28
N VAL A 85 4.08 2.28 9.44
CA VAL A 85 3.66 2.00 8.07
C VAL A 85 4.81 1.35 7.26
N THR A 86 6.02 1.90 7.29
CA THR A 86 7.19 1.28 6.63
C THR A 86 7.52 -0.10 7.21
N LYS A 87 7.39 -0.32 8.53
CA LYS A 87 7.62 -1.64 9.14
C LYS A 87 6.65 -2.70 8.63
N THR A 88 5.41 -2.33 8.32
CA THR A 88 4.44 -3.29 7.79
C THR A 88 4.76 -3.77 6.37
N HIS A 89 5.60 -3.06 5.61
CA HIS A 89 6.07 -3.52 4.29
C HIS A 89 7.10 -4.66 4.41
N ASN A 90 7.90 -4.65 5.46
CA ASN A 90 9.00 -5.61 5.66
C ASN A 90 8.57 -6.86 6.46
N THR A 91 7.41 -6.81 7.10
CA THR A 91 6.84 -7.94 7.84
C THR A 91 6.04 -8.80 6.86
N GLY A 92 6.26 -10.12 6.86
CA GLY A 92 5.55 -11.06 5.97
C GLY A 92 4.02 -10.90 6.01
N GLU A 93 3.38 -11.23 4.88
CA GLU A 93 1.93 -11.10 4.72
C GLU A 93 1.18 -12.12 5.62
N HIS A 94 0.72 -11.64 6.78
CA HIS A 94 -0.24 -12.32 7.63
C HIS A 94 -1.54 -11.51 7.68
N GLU A 95 -2.66 -12.18 7.96
CA GLU A 95 -3.99 -11.56 7.99
C GLU A 95 -4.03 -10.32 8.92
N ASP A 96 -3.39 -10.40 10.08
CA ASP A 96 -3.32 -9.30 11.04
C ASP A 96 -2.42 -8.15 10.57
N THR A 97 -1.39 -8.42 9.75
CA THR A 97 -0.58 -7.38 9.11
C THR A 97 -1.45 -6.55 8.17
N GLY A 98 -2.30 -7.20 7.35
CA GLY A 98 -3.23 -6.52 6.46
C GLY A 98 -4.23 -5.63 7.20
N LYS A 99 -4.84 -6.14 8.28
CA LYS A 99 -5.74 -5.36 9.15
C LYS A 99 -5.03 -4.20 9.84
N TYR A 100 -3.77 -4.40 10.24
CA TYR A 100 -2.98 -3.34 10.87
C TYR A 100 -2.62 -2.23 9.89
N ARG A 101 -2.22 -2.56 8.65
CA ARG A 101 -2.01 -1.57 7.58
C ARG A 101 -3.25 -0.73 7.35
N GLN A 102 -4.40 -1.39 7.23
CA GLN A 102 -5.69 -0.70 7.07
C GLN A 102 -5.96 0.27 8.23
N LEU A 103 -5.71 -0.16 9.47
CA LEU A 103 -5.86 0.67 10.66
C LEU A 103 -4.93 1.90 10.61
N LEU A 104 -3.65 1.72 10.25
CA LEU A 104 -2.69 2.82 10.10
C LEU A 104 -3.11 3.82 9.01
N VAL A 105 -3.58 3.35 7.85
CA VAL A 105 -4.08 4.21 6.76
C VAL A 105 -5.25 5.06 7.25
N ARG A 106 -6.22 4.47 7.95
CA ARG A 106 -7.38 5.20 8.50
C ARG A 106 -6.98 6.23 9.56
N THR A 107 -6.01 5.89 10.42
CA THR A 107 -5.50 6.83 11.42
C THR A 107 -4.76 8.00 10.75
N LEU A 108 -3.88 7.74 9.79
CA LEU A 108 -3.17 8.78 9.04
C LEU A 108 -4.11 9.67 8.22
N HIS A 109 -5.15 9.08 7.62
CA HIS A 109 -6.23 9.83 6.98
C HIS A 109 -6.86 10.79 8.00
N SER A 110 -7.30 10.28 9.15
CA SER A 110 -7.91 11.10 10.21
C SER A 110 -6.97 12.22 10.71
N CYS A 111 -5.66 11.95 10.80
CA CYS A 111 -4.66 12.97 11.12
C CYS A 111 -4.67 14.10 10.08
N CYS A 112 -4.67 13.81 8.78
CA CYS A 112 -4.67 14.82 7.73
C CYS A 112 -5.94 15.66 7.71
N ILE A 113 -7.10 15.06 8.01
CA ILE A 113 -8.39 15.77 8.05
C ILE A 113 -8.46 16.71 9.25
N LYS A 114 -7.93 16.28 10.42
CA LYS A 114 -7.90 17.06 11.66
C LYS A 114 -6.79 18.12 11.64
N PHE A 115 -5.67 17.84 10.98
CA PHE A 115 -4.48 18.68 10.88
C PHE A 115 -3.99 18.75 9.42
N PRO A 116 -4.50 19.70 8.61
CA PRO A 116 -4.14 19.83 7.20
C PRO A 116 -2.64 20.07 6.93
N ASP A 117 -1.92 20.64 7.89
CA ASP A 117 -0.50 20.99 7.80
C ASP A 117 0.42 19.76 7.62
N VAL A 118 0.02 18.58 8.10
CA VAL A 118 0.79 17.34 7.91
C VAL A 118 0.52 16.65 6.58
N ALA A 119 -0.55 17.01 5.86
CA ALA A 119 -1.04 16.26 4.70
C ALA A 119 0.03 16.10 3.60
N ALA A 120 0.79 17.15 3.31
CA ALA A 120 1.86 17.13 2.31
C ALA A 120 2.93 16.05 2.57
N THR A 121 3.15 15.70 3.84
CA THR A 121 4.15 14.68 4.24
C THR A 121 3.57 13.26 4.34
N VAL A 122 2.24 13.15 4.45
CA VAL A 122 1.50 11.89 4.62
C VAL A 122 1.06 11.32 3.29
N ILE A 123 0.62 12.19 2.36
CA ILE A 123 0.12 11.78 1.03
C ILE A 123 1.09 10.82 0.33
N PRO A 124 2.40 11.13 0.17
CA PRO A 124 3.31 10.22 -0.53
C PRO A 124 3.40 8.84 0.14
N VAL A 125 3.38 8.78 1.47
CA VAL A 125 3.48 7.51 2.21
C VAL A 125 2.24 6.66 2.06
N LEU A 126 1.05 7.27 2.02
CA LEU A 126 -0.18 6.51 1.80
C LEU A 126 -0.30 6.01 0.35
N MET A 127 0.23 6.74 -0.62
CA MET A 127 0.20 6.33 -2.04
C MET A 127 0.95 5.01 -2.30
N GLU A 128 1.98 4.68 -1.51
CA GLU A 128 2.69 3.39 -1.61
C GLU A 128 1.76 2.17 -1.43
N PHE A 129 0.68 2.32 -0.64
CA PHE A 129 -0.30 1.26 -0.36
C PHE A 129 -1.29 1.01 -1.49
N LEU A 130 -1.29 1.82 -2.56
CA LEU A 130 -2.12 1.54 -3.74
C LEU A 130 -1.69 0.24 -4.45
N SER A 131 -0.44 -0.17 -4.26
CA SER A 131 0.13 -1.42 -4.77
C SER A 131 -0.02 -2.63 -3.82
N ASP A 132 -0.64 -2.42 -2.64
CA ASP A 132 -0.82 -3.45 -1.63
C ASP A 132 -1.71 -4.58 -2.15
N THR A 133 -1.39 -5.81 -1.73
CA THR A 133 -2.18 -7.01 -2.03
C THR A 133 -3.52 -7.00 -1.29
N ASN A 134 -3.59 -6.31 -0.15
CA ASN A 134 -4.82 -6.08 0.58
C ASN A 134 -5.67 -5.00 -0.11
N GLU A 135 -6.64 -5.43 -0.90
CA GLU A 135 -7.60 -4.57 -1.61
C GLU A 135 -8.30 -3.57 -0.68
N ILE A 136 -8.60 -3.95 0.56
CA ILE A 136 -9.33 -3.09 1.50
C ILE A 136 -8.45 -1.90 1.94
N ALA A 137 -7.16 -2.14 2.18
CA ALA A 137 -6.22 -1.09 2.54
C ALA A 137 -6.01 -0.11 1.36
N ALA A 138 -5.80 -0.63 0.15
CA ALA A 138 -5.67 0.19 -1.06
C ALA A 138 -6.94 0.99 -1.36
N ALA A 139 -8.13 0.43 -1.11
CA ALA A 139 -9.39 1.15 -1.25
C ALA A 139 -9.53 2.29 -0.23
N ASP A 140 -9.16 2.07 1.04
CA ASP A 140 -9.15 3.14 2.06
C ASP A 140 -8.19 4.29 1.68
N VAL A 141 -7.05 3.99 1.03
CA VAL A 141 -6.15 5.02 0.47
C VAL A 141 -6.85 5.84 -0.60
N LEU A 142 -7.58 5.23 -1.53
CA LEU A 142 -8.29 6.00 -2.56
C LEU A 142 -9.43 6.85 -2.02
N ILE A 143 -10.12 6.40 -0.97
CA ILE A 143 -11.10 7.23 -0.26
C ILE A 143 -10.40 8.47 0.29
N PHE A 144 -9.25 8.29 0.94
CA PHE A 144 -8.42 9.41 1.41
C PHE A 144 -7.98 10.33 0.26
N VAL A 145 -7.46 9.80 -0.84
CA VAL A 145 -6.99 10.59 -1.99
C VAL A 145 -8.13 11.41 -2.59
N ARG A 146 -9.32 10.82 -2.75
CA ARG A 146 -10.52 11.52 -3.23
C ARG A 146 -10.93 12.66 -2.30
N GLU A 147 -10.84 12.49 -0.99
CA GLU A 147 -11.14 13.56 -0.03
C GLU A 147 -10.03 14.63 -0.03
N ALA A 148 -8.77 14.21 -0.03
CA ALA A 148 -7.60 15.08 0.01
C ALA A 148 -7.52 16.00 -1.21
N ILE A 149 -7.82 15.50 -2.42
CA ILE A 149 -7.74 16.30 -3.65
C ILE A 149 -8.84 17.39 -3.69
N GLN A 150 -9.98 17.16 -3.05
CA GLN A 150 -11.06 18.14 -2.92
C GLN A 150 -10.81 19.14 -1.80
N LYS A 151 -10.15 18.71 -0.73
CA LYS A 151 -9.93 19.52 0.48
C LYS A 151 -8.66 20.35 0.44
N PHE A 152 -7.63 19.88 -0.26
CA PHE A 152 -6.29 20.48 -0.28
C PHE A 152 -5.92 20.92 -1.71
N ASP A 153 -6.51 22.02 -2.17
CA ASP A 153 -6.32 22.53 -3.54
C ASP A 153 -4.85 22.75 -3.91
N SER A 154 -4.03 23.23 -2.96
CA SER A 154 -2.59 23.43 -3.15
C SER A 154 -1.80 22.12 -3.27
N LEU A 155 -2.34 21.00 -2.80
CA LEU A 155 -1.69 19.69 -2.85
C LEU A 155 -2.17 18.84 -4.04
N ARG A 156 -3.11 19.34 -4.86
CA ARG A 156 -3.57 18.62 -6.06
C ARG A 156 -2.44 18.20 -7.00
N PRO A 157 -1.45 19.06 -7.33
CA PRO A 157 -0.34 18.64 -8.20
C PRO A 157 0.44 17.46 -7.61
N LEU A 158 0.75 17.52 -6.31
CA LEU A 158 1.44 16.44 -5.59
C LEU A 158 0.62 15.14 -5.59
N ILE A 159 -0.69 15.23 -5.38
CA ILE A 159 -1.58 14.06 -5.37
C ILE A 159 -1.62 13.40 -6.76
N LEU A 160 -1.76 14.19 -7.82
CA LEU A 160 -1.81 13.69 -9.19
C LEU A 160 -0.48 13.05 -9.61
N GLU A 161 0.64 13.71 -9.32
CA GLU A 161 1.99 13.18 -9.55
C GLU A 161 2.16 11.82 -8.87
N ARG A 162 1.85 11.72 -7.57
CA ARG A 162 2.01 10.47 -6.82
C ARG A 162 1.03 9.38 -7.23
N LEU A 163 -0.18 9.73 -7.65
CA LEU A 163 -1.14 8.76 -8.16
C LEU A 163 -0.71 8.21 -9.53
N LEU A 164 -0.10 9.05 -10.37
CA LEU A 164 0.49 8.64 -11.64
C LEU A 164 1.68 7.70 -11.44
N ASP A 165 2.61 8.04 -10.54
CA ASP A 165 3.77 7.21 -10.18
C ASP A 165 3.33 5.80 -9.74
N ALA A 166 2.28 5.73 -8.92
CA ALA A 166 1.77 4.47 -8.39
C ALA A 166 0.91 3.69 -9.39
N PHE A 167 0.39 4.33 -10.45
CA PHE A 167 -0.68 3.79 -11.30
C PHE A 167 -0.34 2.40 -11.87
N ALA A 168 0.85 2.24 -12.44
CA ALA A 168 1.26 0.97 -13.05
C ALA A 168 1.45 -0.19 -12.04
N THR A 169 1.59 0.13 -10.76
CA THR A 169 1.84 -0.88 -9.70
C THR A 169 0.56 -1.36 -9.03
N ILE A 170 -0.59 -0.73 -9.32
CA ILE A 170 -1.88 -1.09 -8.74
C ILE A 170 -2.29 -2.48 -9.22
N LYS A 171 -2.64 -3.36 -8.28
CA LYS A 171 -3.01 -4.75 -8.58
C LYS A 171 -4.51 -4.95 -8.70
N SER A 172 -5.30 -4.21 -7.94
CA SER A 172 -6.77 -4.34 -7.90
C SER A 172 -7.45 -3.53 -8.99
N VAL A 173 -8.33 -4.17 -9.77
CA VAL A 173 -9.18 -3.53 -10.80
C VAL A 173 -10.00 -2.38 -10.21
N LYS A 174 -10.61 -2.59 -9.04
CA LYS A 174 -11.49 -1.58 -8.42
C LYS A 174 -10.70 -0.33 -8.03
N VAL A 175 -9.48 -0.53 -7.51
CA VAL A 175 -8.54 0.55 -7.18
C VAL A 175 -8.08 1.25 -8.46
N HIS A 176 -7.67 0.49 -9.48
CA HIS A 176 -7.27 1.03 -10.78
C HIS A 176 -8.35 1.92 -11.42
N ARG A 177 -9.61 1.45 -11.42
CA ARG A 177 -10.76 2.19 -11.96
C ARG A 177 -10.99 3.51 -11.21
N ALA A 178 -10.93 3.47 -9.89
CA ALA A 178 -11.11 4.68 -9.08
C ALA A 178 -9.93 5.64 -9.23
N ALA A 179 -8.69 5.14 -9.31
CA ALA A 179 -7.51 5.96 -9.61
C ALA A 179 -7.63 6.64 -10.98
N LEU A 180 -8.03 5.90 -12.02
CA LEU A 180 -8.23 6.45 -13.36
C LEU A 180 -9.31 7.53 -13.39
N TRP A 181 -10.40 7.34 -12.63
CA TRP A 181 -11.43 8.37 -12.49
C TRP A 181 -10.88 9.65 -11.85
N ILE A 182 -10.06 9.55 -10.80
CA ILE A 182 -9.44 10.71 -10.16
C ILE A 182 -8.50 11.41 -11.15
N LEU A 183 -7.65 10.67 -11.85
CA LEU A 183 -6.76 11.26 -12.85
C LEU A 183 -7.57 11.99 -13.94
N GLY A 184 -8.61 11.37 -14.48
CA GLY A 184 -9.44 11.96 -15.54
C GLY A 184 -10.27 13.18 -15.11
N GLU A 185 -10.73 13.23 -13.86
CA GLU A 185 -11.53 14.35 -13.34
C GLU A 185 -10.67 15.58 -13.03
N TYR A 186 -9.46 15.38 -12.49
CA TYR A 186 -8.66 16.48 -11.92
C TYR A 186 -7.47 16.91 -12.79
N THR A 187 -7.12 16.18 -13.85
CA THR A 187 -6.15 16.68 -14.84
C THR A 187 -6.83 17.67 -15.79
N THR A 188 -6.27 18.88 -15.86
CA THR A 188 -6.87 19.99 -16.64
C THR A 188 -5.91 20.59 -17.66
N SER A 189 -4.60 20.50 -17.42
CA SER A 189 -3.59 20.99 -18.37
C SER A 189 -3.38 19.98 -19.50
N ALA A 190 -3.09 20.47 -20.70
CA ALA A 190 -2.83 19.59 -21.85
C ALA A 190 -1.61 18.69 -21.62
N GLU A 191 -0.60 19.17 -20.89
CA GLU A 191 0.61 18.42 -20.55
C GLU A 191 0.32 17.27 -19.58
N ASP A 192 -0.46 17.53 -18.52
CA ASP A 192 -0.86 16.49 -17.57
C ASP A 192 -1.74 15.43 -18.25
N ILE A 193 -2.65 15.85 -19.14
CA ILE A 193 -3.50 14.93 -19.90
C ILE A 193 -2.65 14.01 -20.79
N GLN A 194 -1.63 14.54 -21.48
CA GLN A 194 -0.71 13.71 -22.26
C GLN A 194 0.06 12.73 -21.39
N THR A 195 0.49 13.16 -20.21
CA THR A 195 1.18 12.32 -19.23
C THR A 195 0.29 11.16 -18.75
N VAL A 196 -0.96 11.45 -18.38
CA VAL A 196 -1.95 10.42 -18.02
C VAL A 196 -2.18 9.45 -19.18
N MET A 197 -2.39 9.96 -20.40
CA MET A 197 -2.62 9.11 -21.57
C MET A 197 -1.42 8.23 -21.89
N SER A 198 -0.20 8.74 -21.72
CA SER A 198 1.03 7.96 -21.86
C SER A 198 1.11 6.85 -20.82
N GLN A 199 0.78 7.15 -19.55
CA GLN A 199 0.77 6.17 -18.47
C GLN A 199 -0.28 5.06 -18.70
N VAL A 200 -1.46 5.42 -19.20
CA VAL A 200 -2.51 4.46 -19.58
C VAL A 200 -2.06 3.57 -20.74
N ARG A 201 -1.41 4.14 -21.76
CA ARG A 201 -0.84 3.36 -22.86
C ARG A 201 0.23 2.40 -22.37
N GLN A 202 1.11 2.83 -21.47
CA GLN A 202 2.15 1.97 -20.88
C GLN A 202 1.54 0.80 -20.09
N THR A 203 0.49 1.05 -19.33
CA THR A 203 -0.21 0.02 -18.54
C THR A 203 -1.13 -0.89 -19.36
N LEU A 204 -1.43 -0.54 -20.62
CA LEU A 204 -2.03 -1.42 -21.63
C LEU A 204 -0.98 -2.26 -22.38
N GLY A 205 0.23 -1.74 -22.56
CA GLY A 205 1.30 -2.38 -23.33
C GLY A 205 1.30 -1.99 -24.81
N GLU A 206 1.92 -2.82 -25.66
CA GLU A 206 2.05 -2.54 -27.09
C GLU A 206 0.68 -2.58 -27.80
N ILE A 207 0.48 -1.64 -28.72
CA ILE A 207 -0.74 -1.47 -29.53
C ILE A 207 -0.32 -1.55 -31.01
N PRO A 208 -1.02 -2.29 -31.89
CA PRO A 208 -2.35 -2.93 -31.71
C PRO A 208 -2.37 -4.16 -30.80
N LEU A 209 -3.31 -4.18 -29.84
CA LEU A 209 -3.39 -5.22 -28.78
C LEU A 209 -3.55 -6.64 -29.34
N VAL A 210 -4.34 -6.82 -30.40
CA VAL A 210 -4.62 -8.13 -31.00
C VAL A 210 -3.37 -8.69 -31.68
N GLU A 211 -2.65 -7.84 -32.42
CA GLU A 211 -1.41 -8.23 -33.10
C GLU A 211 -0.34 -8.60 -32.08
N ASP A 212 -0.21 -7.81 -31.01
CA ASP A 212 0.74 -8.11 -29.95
C ASP A 212 0.38 -9.39 -29.18
N GLU A 213 -0.90 -9.65 -28.86
CA GLU A 213 -1.30 -10.94 -28.29
C GLU A 213 -1.03 -12.10 -29.27
N MET A 214 -1.28 -11.92 -30.57
CA MET A 214 -0.99 -12.96 -31.56
C MET A 214 0.50 -13.28 -31.64
N LYS A 215 1.38 -12.26 -31.62
CA LYS A 215 2.85 -12.44 -31.57
C LYS A 215 3.30 -13.16 -30.30
N ARG A 216 2.72 -12.80 -29.14
CA ARG A 216 3.02 -13.46 -27.87
C ARG A 216 2.57 -14.92 -27.84
N VAL A 217 1.43 -15.22 -28.45
CA VAL A 217 0.92 -16.60 -28.57
C VAL A 217 1.74 -17.42 -29.57
N SER A 218 2.20 -16.81 -30.68
CA SER A 218 3.04 -17.47 -31.68
C SER A 218 4.48 -17.73 -31.21
N GLY A 219 4.90 -17.08 -30.12
CA GLY A 219 6.24 -17.25 -29.54
C GLY A 219 7.33 -16.43 -30.24
N GLU A 220 6.95 -15.47 -31.08
CA GLU A 220 7.86 -14.42 -31.54
C GLU A 220 8.18 -13.51 -30.36
N LYS A 221 9.25 -13.84 -29.62
CA LYS A 221 9.80 -12.94 -28.63
C LYS A 221 10.34 -11.71 -29.36
N VAL A 222 9.75 -10.55 -29.10
CA VAL A 222 10.48 -9.29 -29.25
C VAL A 222 11.63 -9.37 -28.23
N GLU A 223 12.87 -9.25 -28.70
CA GLU A 223 14.02 -8.99 -27.83
C GLU A 223 13.82 -7.62 -27.18
N GLU A 224 13.09 -7.57 -26.06
CA GLU A 224 13.25 -6.48 -25.11
C GLU A 224 14.55 -6.72 -24.33
N GLU A 225 15.41 -5.70 -24.31
CA GLU A 225 16.66 -5.66 -23.54
C GLU A 225 16.40 -5.93 -22.05
N ALA A 226 16.43 -7.20 -21.66
CA ALA A 226 16.57 -7.60 -20.28
C ALA A 226 18.06 -7.55 -19.90
N ALA A 227 18.36 -6.81 -18.84
CA ALA A 227 19.65 -6.82 -18.15
C ALA A 227 20.12 -8.27 -17.85
N PRO A 228 21.45 -8.54 -17.82
CA PRO A 228 21.97 -9.90 -17.85
C PRO A 228 21.79 -10.59 -16.50
N GLY A 229 20.82 -11.50 -16.43
CA GLY A 229 20.68 -12.53 -15.39
C GLY A 229 20.84 -13.93 -15.99
N PRO A 230 21.39 -14.92 -15.26
CA PRO A 230 21.97 -16.12 -15.86
C PRO A 230 20.90 -17.04 -16.46
N SER A 231 21.15 -17.42 -17.71
CA SER A 231 20.36 -18.32 -18.54
C SER A 231 20.00 -19.63 -17.85
N SER A 232 18.71 -19.95 -17.82
CA SER A 232 18.18 -21.27 -17.49
C SER A 232 18.72 -22.32 -18.48
N ALA A 233 19.43 -23.30 -17.92
CA ALA A 233 20.13 -24.34 -18.66
C ALA A 233 19.16 -25.25 -19.42
N VAL A 234 19.36 -25.36 -20.74
CA VAL A 234 18.77 -26.42 -21.57
C VAL A 234 19.40 -27.75 -21.16
N THR A 235 18.65 -28.59 -20.44
CA THR A 235 19.09 -29.95 -20.08
C THR A 235 19.22 -30.82 -21.33
N LYS A 236 20.46 -31.09 -21.76
CA LYS A 236 20.78 -32.10 -22.78
C LYS A 236 20.78 -33.48 -22.12
N LEU A 237 19.87 -34.36 -22.51
CA LEU A 237 19.97 -35.79 -22.18
C LEU A 237 20.67 -36.54 -23.32
N VAL A 238 21.64 -37.36 -22.96
CA VAL A 238 22.34 -38.29 -23.86
C VAL A 238 21.72 -39.67 -23.64
N THR A 239 21.25 -40.31 -24.72
CA THR A 239 20.75 -41.69 -24.64
C THR A 239 21.91 -42.67 -24.54
N SER A 240 21.65 -43.90 -24.07
CA SER A 240 22.66 -44.94 -23.84
C SER A 240 23.46 -45.39 -25.08
N ASP A 241 23.11 -44.89 -26.27
CA ASP A 241 23.80 -45.14 -27.54
C ASP A 241 24.59 -43.90 -28.04
N GLY A 242 24.92 -42.96 -27.14
CA GLY A 242 25.82 -41.83 -27.44
C GLY A 242 25.26 -40.78 -28.41
N THR A 243 23.98 -40.86 -28.78
CA THR A 243 23.33 -39.89 -29.65
C THR A 243 22.77 -38.72 -28.84
N TYR A 244 23.13 -37.49 -29.23
CA TYR A 244 22.62 -36.27 -28.60
C TYR A 244 21.15 -36.06 -29.00
N ALA A 245 20.23 -36.13 -28.02
CA ALA A 245 18.82 -35.83 -28.24
C ALA A 245 18.48 -34.44 -27.68
N THR A 246 18.13 -33.50 -28.57
CA THR A 246 17.52 -32.22 -28.18
C THR A 246 16.01 -32.38 -28.21
N GLN A 247 15.36 -32.45 -27.04
CA GLN A 247 13.90 -32.35 -26.96
C GLN A 247 13.47 -30.91 -27.32
N SER A 248 12.93 -30.75 -28.52
CA SER A 248 12.10 -29.59 -28.85
C SER A 248 10.65 -29.99 -28.61
N ALA A 249 10.10 -29.67 -27.45
CA ALA A 249 8.70 -29.96 -27.14
C ALA A 249 7.78 -28.97 -27.87
N PHE A 250 7.45 -29.26 -29.12
CA PHE A 250 6.33 -28.64 -29.83
C PHE A 250 5.04 -29.36 -29.37
N ASN A 251 4.44 -28.88 -28.29
CA ASN A 251 3.09 -29.28 -27.90
C ASN A 251 2.10 -28.18 -28.34
N THR A 252 1.49 -28.38 -29.50
CA THR A 252 0.29 -27.64 -29.92
C THR A 252 -0.90 -28.24 -29.21
N THR A 253 -1.09 -27.84 -27.96
CA THR A 253 -2.38 -28.00 -27.27
C THR A 253 -2.84 -26.62 -26.85
N TYR A 254 -3.93 -26.17 -27.46
CA TYR A 254 -4.75 -25.05 -26.99
C TYR A 254 -5.28 -25.39 -25.59
N THR A 255 -4.44 -25.19 -24.58
CA THR A 255 -4.85 -25.15 -23.18
C THR A 255 -4.82 -23.70 -22.76
N SER A 256 -6.00 -23.21 -22.41
CA SER A 256 -6.25 -22.04 -21.58
C SER A 256 -5.08 -21.67 -20.64
N SER A 257 -4.76 -20.39 -20.61
CA SER A 257 -3.94 -19.73 -19.59
C SER A 257 -2.48 -20.18 -19.46
N LYS A 258 -1.61 -19.72 -20.37
CA LYS A 258 -0.23 -19.38 -19.98
C LYS A 258 -0.29 -18.21 -18.97
N LYS A 259 -0.46 -18.54 -17.70
CA LYS A 259 -0.33 -17.65 -16.51
C LYS A 259 1.12 -17.16 -16.26
N GLY A 260 2.01 -17.31 -17.23
CA GLY A 260 3.47 -17.24 -17.03
C GLY A 260 4.16 -15.97 -17.53
N GLU A 261 3.50 -15.15 -18.35
CA GLU A 261 4.04 -13.84 -18.71
C GLU A 261 3.16 -12.76 -18.10
N MET A 262 3.75 -11.96 -17.22
CA MET A 262 3.07 -10.87 -16.53
C MET A 262 2.59 -9.85 -17.56
N ARG A 263 1.29 -9.87 -17.86
CA ARG A 263 0.68 -8.84 -18.72
C ARG A 263 0.66 -7.52 -17.95
N PRO A 264 0.76 -6.37 -18.66
CA PRO A 264 0.43 -5.08 -18.07
C PRO A 264 -0.97 -5.12 -17.41
N PRO A 265 -1.19 -4.43 -16.27
CA PRO A 265 -2.40 -4.59 -15.46
C PRO A 265 -3.71 -4.40 -16.24
N LEU A 266 -3.83 -3.32 -17.02
CA LEU A 266 -5.07 -3.03 -17.76
C LEU A 266 -5.35 -4.06 -18.84
N ARG A 267 -4.31 -4.60 -19.47
CA ARG A 267 -4.44 -5.67 -20.46
C ARG A 267 -4.85 -6.98 -19.82
N GLN A 268 -4.34 -7.28 -18.63
CA GLN A 268 -4.75 -8.45 -17.88
C GLN A 268 -6.25 -8.40 -17.57
N TYR A 269 -6.77 -7.24 -17.13
CA TYR A 269 -8.19 -7.06 -16.85
C TYR A 269 -9.08 -7.31 -18.08
N LEU A 270 -8.68 -6.81 -19.25
CA LEU A 270 -9.39 -7.07 -20.51
C LEU A 270 -9.43 -8.56 -20.87
N MET A 271 -8.35 -9.30 -20.60
CA MET A 271 -8.27 -10.74 -20.87
C MET A 271 -9.07 -11.57 -19.85
N ASP A 272 -9.16 -11.09 -18.62
CA ASP A 272 -9.93 -11.72 -17.54
C ASP A 272 -11.43 -11.39 -17.61
N GLY A 273 -11.81 -10.33 -18.36
CA GLY A 273 -13.19 -9.89 -18.56
C GLY A 273 -13.73 -8.96 -17.46
N ASP A 274 -12.85 -8.25 -16.77
CA ASP A 274 -13.13 -7.33 -15.65
C ASP A 274 -13.40 -5.87 -16.09
#